data_AF-A0A935ZZU8-F1
#
_entry.id   AF-A0A935ZZU8-F1
#
_cell.length_a   1.000
_cell.length_b   1.000
_cell.length_c   1.000
_cell.angle_alpha   90.00
_cell.angle_beta   90.00
_cell.angle_gamma   90.00
#
_symmetry.space_group_name_H-M   'P 1'
#
loop_
_entity.id
_entity.type
_entity.pdbx_description
1 polymer ?
#
loop_
_entity_poly.entity_id
_entity_poly.type
_entity_poly.pdbx_seq_one_letter_code
_entity_poly.pdbx_strand_id
1 'polypeptide(L)'
;MELGLRHVVAGLAVVIAAVGYFAWQQQDRERVEQQALRQPVAEPVRDAEQVVIYKWQDDSGTWNFTEQAPADGRPFTEIRGTPNVTSVPSVVPESGPAIDPGQTDETPEP
;
A
#
# COMPACT_ATOMS: atom_id res chain seq x y z
N MET A 1 -29.60 56.09 -22.23
CA MET A 1 -29.68 55.10 -21.14
C MET A 1 -28.70 53.93 -21.30
N GLU A 2 -27.66 54.01 -22.15
CA GLU A 2 -26.75 52.86 -22.37
C GLU A 2 -25.57 52.80 -21.37
N LEU A 3 -25.22 53.91 -20.73
CA LEU A 3 -24.10 53.96 -19.80
C LEU A 3 -24.36 53.14 -18.53
N GLY A 4 -25.60 53.13 -18.03
CA GLY A 4 -25.97 52.37 -16.83
C GLY A 4 -25.95 50.85 -17.04
N LEU A 5 -26.36 50.37 -18.22
CA LEU A 5 -26.43 48.94 -18.52
C LEU A 5 -25.03 48.29 -18.54
N ARG A 6 -24.03 48.98 -19.12
CA ARG A 6 -22.65 48.48 -19.20
C ARG A 6 -21.99 48.35 -17.82
N HIS A 7 -22.26 49.26 -16.89
CA HIS A 7 -21.74 49.18 -15.52
C HIS A 7 -22.41 48.08 -14.71
N VAL A 8 -23.71 47.84 -14.92
CA VAL A 8 -24.44 46.72 -14.30
C VAL A 8 -23.90 45.38 -14.81
N VAL A 9 -23.69 45.25 -16.12
CA VAL A 9 -23.12 44.03 -16.72
C VAL A 9 -21.68 43.80 -16.26
N ALA A 10 -20.85 44.84 -16.22
CA ALA A 10 -19.48 44.75 -15.73
C ALA A 10 -19.42 44.37 -14.25
N GLY A 11 -20.27 44.98 -13.41
CA GLY A 11 -20.38 44.62 -11.99
C GLY A 11 -20.82 43.17 -11.79
N LEU A 12 -21.80 42.71 -12.55
CA LEU A 12 -22.28 41.32 -12.49
C LEU A 12 -21.16 40.33 -12.88
N ALA A 13 -20.41 40.62 -13.95
CA ALA A 13 -19.30 39.79 -14.38
C ALA A 13 -18.21 39.66 -13.31
N VAL A 14 -17.88 40.74 -12.61
CA VAL A 14 -16.90 40.72 -11.50
C VAL A 14 -17.40 39.86 -10.34
N VAL A 15 -18.68 39.95 -9.98
CA VAL A 15 -19.25 39.12 -8.91
C VAL A 15 -19.20 37.63 -9.29
N ILE A 16 -19.57 37.28 -10.52
CA ILE A 16 -19.53 35.89 -11.00
C ILE A 16 -18.08 35.37 -11.01
N ALA A 17 -17.12 36.17 -11.47
CA ALA A 17 -15.71 35.80 -11.47
C ALA A 17 -15.17 35.60 -10.04
N ALA A 18 -15.53 36.47 -9.10
CA ALA A 18 -15.12 36.35 -7.71
C ALA A 18 -15.70 35.09 -7.03
N VAL A 19 -16.98 34.78 -7.28
CA VAL A 19 -17.62 33.56 -6.76
C VAL A 19 -16.99 32.31 -7.37
N GLY A 20 -16.74 32.31 -8.68
CA GLY A 20 -16.08 31.19 -9.37
C GLY A 20 -14.65 30.94 -8.85
N TYR A 21 -13.88 32.01 -8.66
CA TYR A 21 -12.53 31.91 -8.10
C TYR A 21 -12.53 31.38 -6.67
N PHE A 22 -13.47 31.84 -5.84
CA PHE A 22 -13.59 31.37 -4.46
C PHE A 22 -14.00 29.89 -4.39
N ALA A 23 -14.94 29.46 -5.23
CA ALA A 23 -15.34 28.06 -5.33
C ALA A 23 -14.19 27.15 -5.78
N TRP A 24 -13.38 27.60 -6.75
CA TRP A 24 -12.20 26.87 -7.22
C TRP A 24 -11.15 26.69 -6.10
N GLN A 25 -10.87 27.74 -5.33
CA GLN A 25 -9.96 27.63 -4.18
C GLN A 25 -10.44 26.66 -3.10
N GLN A 26 -11.75 26.59 -2.84
CA GLN A 26 -12.27 25.61 -1.89
C GLN A 26 -12.08 24.18 -2.40
N GLN A 27 -12.32 23.94 -3.68
CA GLN A 27 -12.17 22.61 -4.27
C GLN A 27 -10.72 22.12 -4.26
N ASP A 28 -9.75 23.00 -4.47
CA ASP A 28 -8.33 22.64 -4.38
C ASP A 28 -7.93 22.26 -2.95
N ARG A 29 -8.45 22.97 -1.94
CA ARG A 29 -8.20 22.62 -0.53
C ARG A 29 -8.72 21.23 -0.19
N GLU A 30 -9.96 20.94 -0.58
CA GLU A 30 -10.56 19.61 -0.35
C GLU A 30 -9.78 18.49 -1.06
N ARG A 31 -9.26 18.75 -2.27
CA ARG A 31 -8.42 17.77 -2.99
C ARG A 31 -7.09 17.53 -2.29
N VAL A 32 -6.43 18.58 -1.82
CA VAL A 32 -5.16 18.46 -1.08
C VAL A 32 -5.37 17.73 0.24
N GLU A 33 -6.45 18.02 0.96
CA GLU A 33 -6.81 17.32 2.20
C GLU A 33 -7.14 15.84 1.95
N GLN A 34 -7.92 15.53 0.91
CA GLN A 34 -8.20 14.14 0.53
C GLN A 34 -6.95 13.40 0.06
N GLN A 35 -6.02 14.06 -0.63
CA GLN A 35 -4.73 13.47 -0.99
C GLN A 35 -3.82 13.27 0.23
N ALA A 36 -3.88 14.14 1.24
CA ALA A 36 -3.15 13.96 2.49
C ALA A 36 -3.70 12.77 3.29
N LEU A 37 -5.02 12.55 3.26
CA LEU A 37 -5.67 11.40 3.89
C LEU A 37 -5.46 10.08 3.14
N ARG A 38 -5.31 10.15 1.80
CA ARG A 38 -5.07 9.00 0.92
C ARG A 38 -3.60 8.68 0.72
N GLN A 39 -2.67 9.51 1.19
CA GLN A 39 -1.27 9.13 1.21
C GLN A 39 -1.15 7.91 2.11
N PRO A 40 -0.85 6.72 1.56
CA PRO A 40 -0.44 5.64 2.43
C PRO A 40 0.80 6.18 3.13
N VAL A 41 0.75 6.24 4.47
CA VAL A 41 1.97 6.38 5.25
C VAL A 41 2.86 5.27 4.71
N ALA A 42 3.94 5.65 4.03
CA ALA A 42 4.97 4.70 3.65
C ALA A 42 5.47 4.18 4.99
N GLU A 43 4.93 3.03 5.42
CA GLU A 43 5.47 2.34 6.56
C GLU A 43 6.95 2.18 6.23
N PRO A 44 7.86 2.58 7.14
CA PRO A 44 9.25 2.26 6.93
C PRO A 44 9.25 0.74 6.72
N VAL A 45 9.66 0.31 5.53
CA VAL A 45 10.05 -1.07 5.30
C VAL A 45 11.08 -1.29 6.37
N ARG A 46 10.69 -1.94 7.47
CA ARG A 46 11.66 -2.35 8.48
C ARG A 46 12.59 -3.22 7.68
N ASP A 47 13.80 -2.70 7.41
CA ASP A 47 14.91 -3.48 6.90
C ASP A 47 14.86 -4.74 7.72
N ALA A 48 14.44 -5.81 7.06
CA ALA A 48 14.01 -6.97 7.79
C ALA A 48 15.28 -7.46 8.47
N GLU A 49 15.32 -7.23 9.79
CA GLU A 49 16.54 -7.34 10.58
C GLU A 49 17.08 -8.74 10.31
N GLN A 50 18.28 -8.79 9.76
CA GLN A 50 18.85 -10.04 9.29
C GLN A 50 19.02 -10.94 10.53
N VAL A 51 18.09 -11.88 10.72
CA VAL A 51 18.05 -12.71 11.93
C VAL A 51 19.29 -13.60 11.91
N VAL A 52 20.17 -13.40 12.88
CA VAL A 52 21.36 -14.22 13.09
C VAL A 52 21.08 -15.18 14.24
N ILE A 53 21.12 -16.48 13.95
CA ILE A 53 21.02 -17.55 14.94
C ILE A 53 22.39 -18.22 15.05
N TYR A 54 22.88 -18.39 16.27
CA TYR A 54 24.13 -19.08 16.57
C TYR A 54 23.83 -20.53 16.98
N LYS A 55 24.53 -21.46 16.34
CA LYS A 55 24.47 -22.90 16.63
C LYS A 55 25.76 -23.35 17.29
N TRP A 56 25.67 -24.05 18.41
CA TRP A 56 26.84 -24.57 19.13
C TRP A 56 26.49 -25.85 19.89
N GLN A 57 27.50 -26.60 20.33
CA GLN A 57 27.33 -27.85 21.07
C GLN A 57 27.79 -27.67 22.51
N ASP A 58 26.99 -28.14 23.46
CA ASP A 58 27.36 -28.10 24.88
C ASP A 58 28.31 -29.23 25.28
N ASP A 59 28.77 -29.21 26.52
CA ASP A 59 29.75 -30.16 27.04
C ASP A 59 29.17 -31.60 27.14
N SER A 60 27.84 -31.72 27.09
CA SER A 60 27.12 -32.99 27.03
C SER A 60 26.92 -33.50 25.60
N GLY A 61 27.32 -32.73 24.59
CA GLY A 61 27.10 -33.06 23.18
C GLY A 61 25.73 -32.63 22.65
N THR A 62 24.96 -31.82 23.38
CA THR A 62 23.63 -31.35 22.96
C THR A 62 23.76 -30.11 22.09
N TRP A 63 22.99 -30.06 21.00
CA TRP A 63 22.95 -28.89 20.12
C TRP A 63 22.06 -27.80 20.69
N ASN A 64 22.61 -26.58 20.75
CA ASN A 64 21.95 -25.38 21.23
C ASN A 64 21.88 -24.32 20.11
N PHE A 65 20.79 -23.55 20.12
CA PHE A 65 20.49 -22.52 19.12
C PHE A 65 20.04 -21.25 19.84
N THR A 66 20.77 -20.15 19.66
CA THR A 66 20.56 -18.90 20.40
C THR A 66 20.75 -17.69 19.51
N GLU A 67 20.09 -16.57 19.81
CA GLU A 67 20.31 -15.29 19.09
C GLU A 67 21.63 -14.60 19.49
N GLN A 68 22.32 -15.14 20.50
CA GLN A 68 23.61 -14.65 20.98
C GLN A 68 24.66 -15.76 20.89
N ALA A 69 25.89 -15.38 20.55
CA ALA A 69 27.02 -16.28 20.58
C ALA A 69 27.30 -16.75 22.03
N PRO A 70 27.77 -17.99 22.23
CA PRO A 70 28.10 -18.48 23.56
C PRO A 70 29.28 -17.69 24.16
N ALA A 71 29.13 -17.22 25.39
CA ALA A 71 30.06 -16.28 26.05
C ALA A 71 31.34 -16.94 26.60
N ASP A 72 31.38 -18.25 26.64
CA ASP A 72 32.44 -19.08 27.22
C ASP A 72 33.50 -19.52 26.19
N GLY A 73 33.46 -18.95 24.98
CA GLY A 73 34.50 -19.14 23.96
C GLY A 73 34.44 -20.48 23.22
N ARG A 74 33.38 -21.27 23.42
CA ARG A 74 33.16 -22.52 22.69
C ARG A 74 32.92 -22.25 21.18
N PRO A 75 33.28 -23.20 20.29
CA PRO A 75 33.07 -23.03 18.87
C PRO A 75 31.57 -22.98 18.53
N PHE A 76 31.21 -22.07 17.63
CA PHE A 76 29.85 -21.87 17.16
C PHE A 76 29.81 -21.62 15.65
N THR A 77 28.63 -21.72 15.06
CA THR A 77 28.35 -21.41 13.65
C THR A 77 27.20 -20.41 13.55
N GLU A 78 27.38 -19.36 12.75
CA GLU A 78 26.31 -18.39 12.44
C GLU A 78 25.40 -18.92 11.32
N ILE A 79 24.10 -18.83 11.56
CA ILE A 79 23.04 -19.11 10.59
C ILE A 79 22.32 -17.79 10.34
N ARG A 80 22.47 -17.25 9.13
CA ARG A 80 21.84 -16.00 8.71
C ARG A 80 20.61 -16.32 7.89
N GLY A 81 19.43 -15.98 8.41
CA GLY A 81 18.19 -16.08 7.66
C GLY A 81 18.00 -14.84 6.78
N THR A 82 17.65 -15.04 5.51
CA THR A 82 16.99 -14.00 4.74
C THR A 82 15.52 -13.94 5.20
N PRO A 83 15.06 -12.83 5.77
CA PRO A 83 13.67 -12.71 6.22
C PRO A 83 12.70 -12.86 5.04
N ASN A 84 11.75 -13.78 5.20
CA ASN A 84 10.59 -14.07 4.36
C ASN A 84 10.49 -13.31 3.03
N VAL A 85 11.18 -13.81 2.00
CA VAL A 85 10.74 -13.57 0.62
C VAL A 85 9.60 -14.53 0.32
N THR A 86 8.36 -14.04 0.42
CA THR A 86 7.19 -14.74 -0.11
C THR A 86 7.39 -14.91 -1.61
N SER A 87 7.85 -16.10 -2.03
CA SER A 87 7.94 -16.45 -3.45
C SER A 87 6.54 -16.67 -3.97
N VAL A 88 5.87 -15.60 -4.42
CA VAL A 88 4.58 -15.71 -5.10
C VAL A 88 4.86 -16.20 -6.53
N PRO A 89 4.37 -17.38 -6.96
CA PRO A 89 4.53 -17.80 -8.34
C PRO A 89 3.73 -16.87 -9.25
N SER A 90 4.39 -16.18 -10.18
CA SER A 90 3.74 -15.38 -11.22
C SER A 90 3.21 -16.29 -12.32
N VAL A 91 2.05 -16.91 -12.09
CA VAL A 91 1.25 -17.48 -13.18
C VAL A 91 -0.01 -16.63 -13.30
N VAL A 92 -0.03 -15.73 -14.28
CA VAL A 92 -1.26 -15.13 -14.81
C VAL A 92 -1.65 -15.98 -16.02
N PRO A 93 -2.73 -16.78 -15.98
CA PRO A 93 -3.27 -17.37 -17.19
C PRO A 93 -3.93 -16.26 -18.04
N GLU A 94 -3.35 -15.95 -19.20
CA GLU A 94 -4.01 -15.17 -20.26
C GLU A 94 -5.08 -16.02 -20.97
N SER A 95 -6.13 -16.41 -20.26
CA SER A 95 -7.32 -17.00 -20.89
C SER A 95 -8.53 -16.55 -20.09
N GLY A 96 -9.13 -15.44 -20.52
CA GLY A 96 -10.39 -14.95 -19.96
C GLY A 96 -11.51 -16.00 -20.07
N PRO A 97 -12.60 -15.85 -19.30
CA PRO A 97 -13.73 -16.76 -19.42
C PRO A 97 -14.37 -16.60 -20.80
N ALA A 98 -14.20 -17.62 -21.65
CA ALA A 98 -15.14 -17.85 -22.75
C ALA A 98 -16.48 -18.14 -22.10
N ILE A 99 -17.42 -17.21 -22.25
CA ILE A 99 -18.82 -17.39 -21.90
C ILE A 99 -19.34 -18.49 -22.82
N ASP A 100 -19.62 -19.68 -22.28
CA ASP A 100 -20.31 -20.74 -23.00
C ASP A 100 -21.82 -20.65 -22.68
N PRO A 101 -22.67 -20.16 -23.61
CA PRO A 101 -24.11 -20.12 -23.41
C PRO A 101 -24.69 -21.52 -23.66
N GLY A 102 -24.51 -22.43 -22.70
CA GLY A 102 -24.83 -23.83 -22.94
C GLY A 102 -24.85 -24.72 -21.72
N GLN A 103 -25.51 -24.32 -20.62
CA GLN A 103 -25.99 -25.29 -19.63
C GLN A 103 -27.44 -25.00 -19.25
N THR A 104 -28.29 -25.61 -20.07
CA THR A 104 -29.68 -25.95 -19.79
C THR A 104 -29.72 -27.04 -18.71
N ASP A 105 -30.67 -26.88 -17.78
CA ASP A 105 -31.25 -27.90 -16.89
C ASP A 105 -30.32 -28.74 -16.00
N GLU A 106 -30.48 -28.60 -14.67
CA GLU A 106 -31.14 -29.63 -13.83
C GLU A 106 -31.02 -29.27 -12.34
N THR A 107 -32.16 -28.90 -11.75
CA THR A 107 -32.41 -28.99 -10.30
C THR A 107 -32.66 -30.46 -9.96
N PRO A 108 -32.03 -31.01 -8.90
CA PRO A 108 -32.84 -31.39 -7.75
C PRO A 108 -32.19 -31.11 -6.39
N GLU A 109 -33.02 -30.55 -5.52
CA GLU A 109 -32.80 -30.34 -4.08
C GLU A 109 -33.17 -31.63 -3.31
N PRO A 110 -32.44 -32.00 -2.24
CA PRO A 110 -32.95 -32.86 -1.18
C PRO A 110 -33.55 -32.06 -0.01
#